data_AF-A0A9L0I7S3-F1
#
_entry.id   AF-A0A9L0I7S3-F1
#
_cell.length_a   1.000
_cell.length_b   1.000
_cell.length_c   1.000
_cell.angle_alpha   90.00
_cell.angle_beta   90.00
_cell.angle_gamma   90.00
#
_symmetry.space_group_name_H-M   'P 1'
#
loop_
_entity.id
_entity.type
_entity.pdbx_description
1 polymer ?
#
loop_
_entity_poly.entity_id
_entity_poly.type
_entity_poly.pdbx_seq_one_letter_code
_entity_poly.pdbx_strand_id
1 'polypeptide(L)'
;ENLNQVTLPKVAVFEPSEAEISRTEKATLVCLATGFYPDHVELSWWSDDENPSYCLSSRLRVSAAFWHNPRNHFRCQVQFFGLKEDDEWKENRTKPVRQNISAEAWGRADCGLSSVSYQRGVLSATILYEILLGKATLYAVLVSALVLMAMNAWPFLNSRFNFHLLCI
;
A
#
# COMPACT_ATOMS: atom_id res chain seq x y z
N GLU A 1 -14.71 22.88 -36.66
CA GLU A 1 -15.25 22.81 -35.28
C GLU A 1 -16.33 23.88 -35.12
N ASN A 2 -17.38 23.59 -34.36
CA ASN A 2 -18.55 24.47 -34.23
C ASN A 2 -18.28 25.51 -33.13
N LEU A 3 -17.93 26.74 -33.51
CA LEU A 3 -17.52 27.82 -32.59
C LEU A 3 -18.65 28.37 -31.69
N ASN A 4 -19.89 27.87 -31.86
CA ASN A 4 -21.07 28.36 -31.14
C ASN A 4 -21.25 27.72 -29.74
N GLN A 5 -20.39 26.79 -29.32
CA GLN A 5 -20.48 26.10 -28.03
C GLN A 5 -19.29 26.39 -27.10
N VAL A 6 -18.56 27.50 -27.32
CA VAL A 6 -17.43 27.87 -26.47
C VAL A 6 -17.94 28.44 -25.15
N THR A 7 -17.60 27.79 -24.04
CA THR A 7 -17.98 28.22 -22.69
C THR A 7 -16.74 28.60 -21.89
N LEU A 8 -16.77 29.78 -21.26
CA LEU A 8 -15.65 30.29 -20.47
C LEU A 8 -15.55 29.56 -19.11
N PRO A 9 -14.33 29.34 -18.59
CA PRO A 9 -14.16 28.75 -17.26
C PRO A 9 -14.56 29.72 -16.15
N LYS A 10 -15.29 29.20 -15.18
CA LYS A 10 -15.44 29.83 -13.87
C LYS A 10 -14.28 29.40 -12.99
N VAL A 11 -13.49 30.36 -12.51
CA VAL A 11 -12.29 30.12 -11.71
C VAL A 11 -12.58 30.51 -10.26
N ALA A 12 -12.25 29.62 -9.34
CA ALA A 12 -12.29 29.88 -7.90
C ALA A 12 -10.96 29.47 -7.27
N VAL A 13 -10.42 30.30 -6.39
CA VAL A 13 -9.24 30.00 -5.58
C VAL A 13 -9.72 29.72 -4.16
N PHE A 14 -9.26 28.61 -3.60
CA PHE A 14 -9.54 28.18 -2.25
C PHE A 14 -8.32 28.39 -1.37
N GLU A 15 -8.59 28.95 -0.20
CA GLU A 15 -7.61 29.23 0.83
C GLU A 15 -7.10 27.92 1.47
N PRO A 16 -5.84 27.91 1.95
CA PRO A 16 -5.27 26.77 2.66
C PRO A 16 -6.00 26.50 3.97
N SER A 17 -6.00 25.24 4.42
CA SER A 17 -6.59 24.89 5.71
C SER A 17 -5.64 25.26 6.87
N GLU A 18 -6.19 25.83 7.96
CA GLU A 18 -5.41 26.14 9.16
C GLU A 18 -4.74 24.90 9.78
N ALA A 19 -5.38 23.73 9.66
CA ALA A 19 -4.85 22.46 10.13
C ALA A 19 -3.59 22.00 9.37
N GLU A 20 -3.46 22.34 8.10
CA GLU A 20 -2.27 22.05 7.30
C GLU A 20 -1.11 22.97 7.68
N ILE A 21 -1.40 24.26 7.79
CA ILE A 21 -0.41 25.29 8.14
C ILE A 21 0.19 25.00 9.50
N SER A 22 -0.67 24.74 10.50
CA SER A 22 -0.22 24.46 11.86
C SER A 22 0.61 23.19 11.98
N ARG A 23 0.34 22.16 11.17
CA ARG A 23 1.04 20.86 11.24
C ARG A 23 2.31 20.79 10.40
N THR A 24 2.35 21.48 9.26
CA THR A 24 3.40 21.29 8.25
C THR A 24 4.16 22.56 7.91
N GLU A 25 3.76 23.70 8.46
CA GLU A 25 4.28 25.03 8.14
C GLU A 25 4.25 25.33 6.62
N LYS A 26 3.30 24.72 5.92
CA LYS A 26 3.08 24.87 4.48
C LYS A 26 1.63 25.25 4.22
N ALA A 27 1.43 26.07 3.20
CA ALA A 27 0.12 26.54 2.77
C ALA A 27 -0.11 26.10 1.32
N THR A 28 -1.11 25.25 1.10
CA THR A 28 -1.50 24.80 -0.24
C THR A 28 -2.73 25.56 -0.71
N LEU A 29 -2.57 26.41 -1.73
CA LEU A 29 -3.71 27.05 -2.41
C LEU A 29 -4.23 26.13 -3.52
N VAL A 30 -5.55 26.11 -3.71
CA VAL A 30 -6.20 25.30 -4.75
C VAL A 30 -6.95 26.20 -5.72
N CYS A 31 -6.65 26.11 -7.02
CA CYS A 31 -7.39 26.80 -8.08
C CYS A 31 -8.25 25.79 -8.85
N LEU A 32 -9.54 26.10 -8.95
CA LEU A 32 -10.53 25.27 -9.63
C LEU A 32 -11.16 26.04 -10.78
N ALA A 33 -10.90 25.59 -12.01
CA ALA A 33 -11.61 26.03 -13.22
C ALA A 33 -12.73 25.03 -13.56
N THR A 34 -13.97 25.49 -13.67
CA THR A 34 -15.15 24.66 -14.00
C THR A 34 -16.01 25.27 -15.09
N GLY A 35 -16.79 24.43 -15.78
CA GLY A 35 -17.84 24.90 -16.70
C GLY A 35 -17.33 25.44 -18.04
N PHE A 36 -16.19 24.96 -18.54
CA PHE A 36 -15.63 25.40 -19.82
C PHE A 36 -15.67 24.31 -20.91
N TYR A 37 -15.69 24.74 -22.16
CA TYR A 37 -15.60 23.90 -23.37
C TYR A 37 -15.07 24.76 -24.53
N PRO A 38 -14.14 24.29 -25.40
CA PRO A 38 -13.43 23.00 -25.36
C PRO A 38 -12.47 22.87 -24.16
N ASP A 39 -11.87 21.70 -23.96
CA ASP A 39 -11.08 21.34 -22.77
C ASP A 39 -9.62 21.84 -22.79
N HIS A 40 -9.25 22.63 -23.78
CA HIS A 40 -7.92 23.23 -23.92
C HIS A 40 -7.78 24.47 -23.03
N VAL A 41 -7.32 24.27 -21.79
CA VAL A 41 -6.99 25.36 -20.86
C VAL A 41 -5.59 25.21 -20.28
N GLU A 42 -4.91 26.34 -20.11
CA GLU A 42 -3.63 26.46 -19.41
C GLU A 42 -3.87 27.22 -18.10
N LEU A 43 -3.33 26.72 -16.99
CA LEU A 43 -3.45 27.34 -15.67
C LEU A 43 -2.07 27.76 -15.18
N SER A 44 -1.92 29.03 -14.83
CA SER A 44 -0.70 29.59 -14.26
C SER A 44 -1.01 30.25 -12.92
N TRP A 45 -0.05 30.16 -11.99
CA TRP A 45 -0.08 30.91 -10.74
C TRP A 45 0.89 32.08 -10.85
N TRP A 46 0.47 33.21 -10.30
CA TRP A 46 1.27 34.42 -10.20
C TRP A 46 1.37 34.74 -8.71
N SER A 47 2.60 34.92 -8.23
CA SER A 47 2.91 35.43 -6.90
C SER A 47 3.71 36.71 -7.10
N ASP A 48 3.51 37.71 -6.24
CA ASP A 48 4.17 39.01 -6.37
C ASP A 48 5.71 38.92 -6.23
N ASP A 49 6.25 37.81 -5.70
CA ASP A 49 7.66 37.67 -5.34
C ASP A 49 8.40 36.46 -5.98
N GLU A 50 7.76 35.66 -6.84
CA GLU A 50 8.42 34.50 -7.47
C GLU A 50 8.14 34.37 -8.98
N ASN A 51 9.17 33.96 -9.72
CA ASN A 51 9.10 33.63 -11.15
C ASN A 51 7.88 32.73 -11.45
N PRO A 52 7.20 32.92 -12.61
CA PRO A 52 6.01 32.16 -12.95
C PRO A 52 6.32 30.65 -12.94
N SER A 53 5.69 29.94 -12.01
CA SER A 53 5.76 28.48 -11.91
C SER A 53 4.60 27.89 -12.71
N TYR A 54 4.93 27.18 -13.80
CA TYR A 54 3.95 26.56 -14.68
C TYR A 54 3.45 25.24 -14.08
N CYS A 55 2.14 25.09 -13.94
CA CYS A 55 1.51 23.88 -13.41
C CYS A 55 0.69 23.18 -14.51
N LEU A 56 1.06 21.95 -14.86
CA LEU A 56 0.33 21.11 -15.82
C LEU A 56 -0.36 19.96 -15.09
N SER A 57 -1.65 19.73 -15.36
CA SER A 57 -2.38 18.57 -14.83
C SER A 57 -2.99 17.75 -15.96
N SER A 58 -2.85 16.42 -15.89
CA SER A 58 -3.45 15.46 -16.84
C SER A 58 -4.40 14.53 -16.10
N ARG A 59 -5.50 14.13 -16.75
CA ARG A 59 -6.56 13.31 -16.16
C ARG A 59 -6.83 12.08 -17.02
N LEU A 60 -6.63 10.89 -16.46
CA LEU A 60 -6.93 9.60 -17.10
C LEU A 60 -8.17 8.98 -16.45
N ARG A 61 -9.21 8.71 -17.25
CA ARG A 61 -10.44 8.03 -16.78
C ARG A 61 -10.47 6.59 -17.28
N VAL A 62 -10.56 5.64 -16.36
CA VAL A 62 -10.70 4.21 -16.64
C VAL A 62 -11.94 3.64 -15.96
N SER A 63 -12.38 2.46 -16.36
CA SER A 63 -13.47 1.76 -15.66
C SER A 63 -13.02 1.28 -14.28
N ALA A 64 -13.95 1.19 -13.33
CA ALA A 64 -13.65 0.73 -11.97
C ALA A 64 -13.09 -0.70 -11.96
N ALA A 65 -13.67 -1.61 -12.75
CA ALA A 65 -13.17 -2.98 -12.87
C ALA A 65 -11.72 -3.04 -13.37
N PHE A 66 -11.33 -2.11 -14.25
CA PHE A 66 -9.96 -2.00 -14.74
C PHE A 66 -9.01 -1.41 -13.69
N TRP A 67 -9.43 -0.42 -12.91
CA TRP A 67 -8.63 0.10 -11.80
C TRP A 67 -8.46 -0.91 -10.66
N HIS A 68 -9.49 -1.69 -10.33
CA HIS A 68 -9.44 -2.64 -9.21
C HIS A 68 -8.58 -3.88 -9.46
N ASN A 69 -8.08 -4.08 -10.69
CA ASN A 69 -7.18 -5.18 -10.98
C ASN A 69 -5.74 -4.81 -10.55
N PRO A 70 -5.16 -5.49 -9.53
CA PRO A 70 -3.82 -5.18 -9.05
C PRO A 70 -2.70 -5.52 -10.03
N ARG A 71 -3.01 -6.20 -11.15
CA ARG A 71 -2.06 -6.45 -12.24
C ARG A 71 -1.92 -5.25 -13.17
N ASN A 72 -2.86 -4.32 -13.14
CA ASN A 72 -2.83 -3.16 -14.01
C ASN A 72 -1.90 -2.09 -13.42
N HIS A 73 -1.00 -1.58 -14.26
CA HIS A 73 0.00 -0.59 -13.92
C HIS A 73 -0.26 0.70 -14.70
N PHE A 74 -0.22 1.81 -13.99
CA PHE A 74 -0.49 3.14 -14.51
C PHE A 74 0.77 3.98 -14.39
N ARG A 75 1.28 4.47 -15.52
CA ARG A 75 2.48 5.31 -15.57
C ARG A 75 2.14 6.67 -16.15
N CYS A 76 2.37 7.72 -15.38
CA CYS A 76 2.35 9.09 -15.87
C CYS A 76 3.79 9.48 -16.22
N GLN A 77 4.04 9.83 -17.48
CA GLN A 77 5.36 10.23 -17.95
C GLN A 77 5.32 11.67 -18.47
N VAL A 78 6.24 12.48 -17.98
CA VAL A 78 6.43 13.88 -18.38
C VAL A 78 7.81 14.03 -18.99
N GLN A 79 7.87 14.55 -20.20
CA GLN A 79 9.12 14.89 -20.84
C GLN A 79 9.49 16.33 -20.46
N PHE A 80 10.52 16.50 -19.65
CA PHE A 80 11.04 17.80 -19.29
C PHE A 80 12.13 18.20 -20.28
N PHE A 81 11.95 19.32 -20.97
CA PHE A 81 12.93 19.89 -21.89
C PHE A 81 13.75 20.97 -21.18
N GLY A 82 14.73 20.51 -20.38
CA GLY A 82 15.70 21.37 -19.72
C GLY A 82 16.90 21.73 -20.60
N LEU A 83 17.99 22.10 -19.94
CA LEU A 83 19.27 22.45 -20.57
C LEU A 83 19.93 21.21 -21.22
N LYS A 84 20.78 21.44 -22.21
CA LYS A 84 21.67 20.42 -22.77
C LYS A 84 22.84 20.18 -21.82
N GLU A 85 23.47 19.01 -21.91
CA GLU A 85 24.66 18.71 -21.12
C GLU A 85 25.78 19.73 -21.35
N ASP A 86 25.88 20.27 -22.58
CA ASP A 86 26.92 21.20 -23.02
C ASP A 86 26.75 22.64 -22.50
N ASP A 87 25.56 23.01 -22.01
CA ASP A 87 25.30 24.39 -21.57
C ASP A 87 26.03 24.73 -20.26
N GLU A 88 26.59 25.92 -20.10
CA GLU A 88 27.21 26.32 -18.82
C GLU A 88 26.16 26.43 -17.70
N TRP A 89 26.41 25.78 -16.55
CA TRP A 89 25.57 25.87 -15.35
C TRP A 89 26.43 26.24 -14.14
N LYS A 90 26.18 27.43 -13.57
CA LYS A 90 27.03 28.04 -12.53
C LYS A 90 26.43 27.99 -11.13
N GLU A 91 25.28 27.35 -10.97
CA GLU A 91 24.59 27.26 -9.68
C GLU A 91 24.95 25.98 -8.91
N ASN A 92 24.90 26.05 -7.57
CA ASN A 92 25.22 24.92 -6.68
C ASN A 92 24.15 23.80 -6.68
N ARG A 93 22.97 24.07 -7.26
CA ARG A 93 21.90 23.07 -7.40
C ARG A 93 22.15 22.19 -8.62
N THR A 94 21.58 20.97 -8.60
CA THR A 94 21.69 20.03 -9.72
C THR A 94 21.19 20.67 -11.01
N LYS A 95 22.01 20.55 -12.07
CA LYS A 95 21.69 21.10 -13.39
C LYS A 95 20.40 20.46 -13.93
N PRO A 96 19.36 21.24 -14.24
CA PRO A 96 18.09 20.71 -14.75
C PRO A 96 18.24 20.40 -16.26
N VAL A 97 18.76 19.21 -16.55
CA VAL A 97 18.91 18.71 -17.92
C VAL A 97 17.61 18.13 -18.48
N ARG A 98 17.56 17.93 -19.79
CA ARG A 98 16.45 17.21 -20.44
C ARG A 98 16.33 15.79 -19.89
N GLN A 99 15.18 15.46 -19.31
CA GLN A 99 14.95 14.16 -18.67
C GLN A 99 13.48 13.73 -18.78
N ASN A 100 13.24 12.42 -18.72
CA ASN A 100 11.92 11.82 -18.65
C ASN A 100 11.59 11.48 -17.20
N ILE A 101 10.66 12.23 -16.60
CA ILE A 101 10.21 11.94 -15.24
C ILE A 101 8.96 11.09 -15.36
N SER A 102 8.87 10.03 -14.56
CA SER A 102 7.64 9.25 -14.48
C SER A 102 7.27 8.89 -13.06
N ALA A 103 5.97 8.94 -12.79
CA ALA A 103 5.36 8.43 -11.56
C ALA A 103 4.45 7.25 -11.90
N GLU A 104 4.38 6.30 -10.98
CA GLU A 104 3.72 5.02 -11.20
C GLU A 104 2.72 4.72 -10.09
N ALA A 105 1.61 4.10 -10.46
CA ALA A 105 0.59 3.61 -9.55
C ALA A 105 0.10 2.23 -9.99
N TRP A 106 -0.21 1.38 -9.02
CA TRP A 106 -0.80 0.07 -9.26
C TRP A 106 -2.30 0.12 -9.01
N GLY A 107 -3.05 -0.63 -9.81
CA GLY A 107 -4.46 -0.83 -9.58
C GLY A 107 -4.71 -1.35 -8.16
N ARG A 108 -5.76 -0.83 -7.51
CA ARG A 108 -6.08 -1.19 -6.13
C ARG A 108 -7.51 -1.66 -6.05
N ALA A 109 -7.68 -2.92 -5.65
CA ALA A 109 -8.97 -3.38 -5.19
C ALA A 109 -9.29 -2.64 -3.89
N ASP A 110 -10.40 -1.90 -3.87
CA ASP A 110 -10.99 -1.44 -2.61
C ASP A 110 -11.44 -2.65 -1.78
N CYS A 111 -11.72 -2.43 -0.49
CA CYS A 111 -12.08 -3.43 0.52
C CYS A 111 -12.95 -4.57 -0.02
N GLY A 112 -12.27 -5.62 -0.47
CA GLY A 112 -12.81 -6.79 -1.15
C GLY A 112 -11.71 -7.84 -1.26
N LEU A 113 -12.10 -9.11 -1.35
CA LEU A 113 -11.17 -10.24 -1.28
C LEU A 113 -10.24 -10.24 -2.52
N SER A 114 -9.06 -9.64 -2.39
CA SER A 114 -8.02 -9.73 -3.42
C SER A 114 -7.36 -11.12 -3.42
N SER A 115 -6.65 -11.48 -4.48
CA SER A 115 -5.87 -12.73 -4.52
C SER A 115 -4.72 -12.72 -3.50
N VAL A 116 -4.18 -11.54 -3.16
CA VAL A 116 -3.03 -11.35 -2.25
C VAL A 116 -3.40 -11.65 -0.78
N SER A 117 -4.33 -10.88 -0.21
CA SER A 117 -5.60 -11.47 0.17
C SER A 117 -5.67 -12.93 0.66
N TYR A 118 -6.25 -13.72 -0.24
CA TYR A 118 -6.46 -15.15 -0.15
C TYR A 118 -5.16 -15.94 0.06
N GLN A 119 -4.09 -15.62 -0.67
CA GLN A 119 -2.79 -16.29 -0.52
C GLN A 119 -2.25 -16.13 0.91
N ARG A 120 -2.36 -14.94 1.49
CA ARG A 120 -1.97 -14.68 2.88
C ARG A 120 -2.84 -15.45 3.87
N GLY A 121 -4.13 -15.60 3.59
CA GLY A 121 -5.05 -16.44 4.37
C GLY A 121 -4.67 -17.92 4.36
N VAL A 122 -4.38 -18.49 3.19
CA VAL A 122 -3.98 -19.90 3.05
C VAL A 122 -2.64 -20.18 3.75
N LEU A 123 -1.65 -19.30 3.59
CA LEU A 123 -0.36 -19.40 4.30
C LEU A 123 -0.56 -19.38 5.82
N SER A 124 -1.39 -18.48 6.34
CA SER A 124 -1.70 -18.41 7.77
C SER A 124 -2.38 -19.69 8.27
N ALA A 125 -3.35 -20.22 7.53
CA ALA A 125 -4.05 -21.45 7.89
C ALA A 125 -3.10 -22.66 7.89
N THR A 126 -2.20 -22.74 6.91
CA THR A 126 -1.22 -23.82 6.82
C THR A 126 -0.31 -23.85 8.05
N ILE A 127 0.22 -22.70 8.47
CA ILE A 127 1.06 -22.60 9.68
C ILE A 127 0.28 -23.03 10.93
N LEU A 128 -1.00 -22.65 11.04
CA LEU A 128 -1.87 -23.05 12.15
C LEU A 128 -2.07 -24.57 12.20
N TYR A 129 -2.31 -25.23 11.06
CA TYR A 129 -2.46 -26.67 10.99
C TYR A 129 -1.17 -27.40 11.40
N GLU A 130 -0.02 -26.94 10.93
CA GLU A 130 1.29 -27.50 11.32
C GLU A 130 1.51 -27.41 12.83
N ILE A 131 1.16 -26.28 13.46
CA ILE A 131 1.27 -26.12 14.93
C ILE A 131 0.33 -27.08 15.67
N LEU A 132 -0.90 -27.24 15.19
CA LEU A 132 -1.87 -28.14 15.83
C LEU A 132 -1.46 -29.61 15.73
N LEU A 133 -0.97 -30.03 14.56
CA LEU A 133 -0.38 -31.37 14.35
C LEU A 133 0.83 -31.60 15.25
N GLY A 134 1.73 -30.60 15.36
CA GLY A 134 2.87 -30.64 16.28
C GLY A 134 2.45 -30.80 17.74
N LYS A 135 1.39 -30.11 18.18
CA LYS A 135 0.86 -30.29 19.55
C LYS A 135 0.25 -31.67 19.76
N ALA A 136 -0.57 -32.15 18.82
CA ALA A 136 -1.24 -33.44 18.93
C ALA A 136 -0.23 -34.61 19.04
N THR A 137 0.82 -34.57 18.22
CA THR A 137 1.91 -35.56 18.26
C THR A 137 2.67 -35.53 19.59
N LEU A 138 2.98 -34.34 20.12
CA LEU A 138 3.61 -34.19 21.44
C LEU A 138 2.74 -34.79 22.57
N TYR A 139 1.42 -34.51 22.57
CA TYR A 139 0.50 -35.08 23.54
C TYR A 139 0.43 -36.61 23.45
N ALA A 140 0.38 -37.16 22.24
CA ALA A 140 0.37 -38.61 22.03
C ALA A 140 1.64 -39.28 22.58
N VAL A 141 2.82 -38.68 22.36
CA VAL A 141 4.09 -39.20 22.90
C VAL A 141 4.10 -39.13 24.43
N LEU A 142 3.66 -38.01 25.03
CA LEU A 142 3.64 -37.83 26.48
C LEU A 142 2.72 -38.83 27.17
N VAL A 143 1.49 -39.02 26.66
CA VAL A 143 0.54 -39.99 27.20
C VAL A 143 1.08 -41.42 27.04
N SER A 144 1.68 -41.75 25.89
CA SER A 144 2.28 -43.07 25.67
C SER A 144 3.42 -43.35 26.66
N ALA A 145 4.28 -42.36 26.93
CA ALA A 145 5.35 -42.47 27.92
C ALA A 145 4.80 -42.66 29.34
N LEU A 146 3.77 -41.90 29.74
CA LEU A 146 3.11 -42.06 31.04
C LEU A 146 2.51 -43.46 31.21
N VAL A 147 1.83 -43.98 30.18
CA VAL A 147 1.26 -45.34 30.20
C VAL A 147 2.37 -46.40 30.34
N LEU A 148 3.46 -46.27 29.58
CA LEU A 148 4.61 -47.17 29.70
C LEU A 148 5.23 -47.12 31.10
N MET A 149 5.39 -45.94 31.69
CA MET A 149 5.89 -45.79 33.06
C MET A 149 4.94 -46.43 34.09
N ALA A 150 3.62 -46.24 33.94
CA ALA A 150 2.62 -46.86 34.82
C ALA A 150 2.60 -48.39 34.70
N MET A 151 2.67 -48.93 33.49
CA MET A 151 2.72 -50.37 33.24
C MET A 151 4.01 -51.01 33.78
N ASN A 152 5.14 -50.32 33.72
CA ASN A 152 6.41 -50.81 34.28
C ASN A 152 6.52 -50.65 35.80
N ALA A 153 5.75 -49.74 36.41
CA ALA A 153 5.66 -49.57 37.87
C ALA A 153 4.64 -50.53 38.53
N TRP A 154 3.65 -51.01 37.76
CA TRP A 154 2.60 -51.93 38.24
C TRP A 154 3.12 -53.28 38.81
N PRO A 155 4.15 -53.94 38.23
CA PRO A 155 4.74 -55.15 38.80
C PRO A 155 5.42 -54.89 40.17
N PHE A 156 5.95 -53.69 40.38
CA PHE A 156 6.64 -53.33 41.62
C PHE A 156 5.68 -53.06 42.79
N LEU A 157 4.51 -52.45 42.53
CA LEU A 157 3.48 -52.28 43.57
C LEU A 157 2.71 -53.57 43.87
N ASN A 158 2.44 -54.42 42.86
CA ASN A 158 1.75 -55.69 43.08
C ASN A 158 2.63 -56.73 43.82
N SER A 159 3.96 -56.67 43.64
CA SER A 159 4.91 -57.46 44.45
C SER A 159 5.02 -56.99 45.90
N ARG A 160 4.81 -55.70 46.18
CA ARG A 160 4.86 -55.14 47.55
C ARG A 160 3.57 -55.39 48.34
N PHE A 161 2.42 -55.46 47.66
CA PHE A 161 1.13 -55.80 48.28
C PHE A 161 0.96 -57.31 48.52
N ASN A 162 1.44 -58.20 47.65
CA ASN A 162 1.40 -59.65 47.90
C ASN A 162 2.32 -60.08 49.07
N PHE A 163 3.47 -59.42 49.25
CA PHE A 163 4.35 -59.72 50.38
C PHE A 163 3.74 -59.35 51.75
N HIS A 164 2.81 -58.39 51.81
CA HIS A 164 2.19 -57.98 53.07
C HIS A 164 0.99 -58.84 53.47
N LEU A 165 0.44 -59.64 52.55
CA LEU A 165 -0.68 -60.56 52.79
C LEU A 165 -0.23 -62.00 53.15
N LEU A 166 1.07 -62.31 52.99
CA LEU A 166 1.68 -63.59 53.37
C LEU A 166 2.36 -63.57 54.77
N CYS A 167 2.28 -62.44 55.49
CA CYS A 167 2.87 -62.24 56.82
C CYS A 167 1.85 -61.92 57.93
N ILE A 168 0.58 -62.29 57.76
CA ILE A 168 -0.45 -62.26 58.82
C ILE A 168 -1.00 -63.66 59.01
#